data_AF-A0A251ZSY1-F1
#
_entry.id   AF-A0A251ZSY1-F1
#
_cell.length_a   1.000
_cell.length_b   1.000
_cell.length_c   1.000
_cell.angle_alpha   90.00
_cell.angle_beta   90.00
_cell.angle_gamma   90.00
#
_symmetry.space_group_name_H-M   'P 1'
#
loop_
_entity.id
_entity.type
_entity.pdbx_description
1 polymer ?
#
loop_
_entity_poly.entity_id
_entity_poly.type
_entity_poly.pdbx_seq_one_letter_code
_entity_poly.pdbx_strand_id
1 'polypeptide(L)'
;MYVTETDVKGNITKQEIVEGQGNTKGGVSGKDAELGTSEASNINQSYLDEMSANGVKFSPDRLVRVEKLDDGRIVFLEKGDEDSGLQHIIKEHAQEFADKGVSEAEIPDLIMETLKGKPVGYQGKGTGRPIYEITINGQRERIAITTGSNGYIVGANPAGSVK
;
A
#
# COMPACT_ATOMS: atom_id res chain seq x y z
N MET A 1 -29.58 -2.09 9.76
CA MET A 1 -28.48 -1.27 9.18
C MET A 1 -27.61 -0.68 10.29
N TYR A 2 -26.36 -0.28 10.04
CA TYR A 2 -25.57 0.51 11.00
C TYR A 2 -25.38 1.91 10.45
N VAL A 3 -25.47 2.93 11.30
CA VAL A 3 -24.98 4.28 10.95
C VAL A 3 -23.60 4.48 11.57
N THR A 4 -22.69 5.03 10.77
CA THR A 4 -21.37 5.45 11.23
C THR A 4 -21.36 6.96 11.42
N GLU A 5 -21.02 7.42 12.61
CA GLU A 5 -20.78 8.83 12.89
C GLU A 5 -19.30 9.04 13.20
N THR A 6 -18.73 10.11 12.64
CA THR A 6 -17.34 10.51 12.88
C THR A 6 -17.34 11.73 13.80
N ASP A 7 -16.65 11.65 14.94
CA ASP A 7 -16.51 12.79 15.84
C ASP A 7 -15.54 13.86 15.29
N VAL A 8 -15.51 15.03 15.93
CA VAL A 8 -14.63 16.16 15.54
C VAL A 8 -13.13 15.84 15.67
N LYS A 9 -12.77 14.69 16.24
CA LYS A 9 -11.40 14.18 16.37
C LYS A 9 -11.12 13.02 15.41
N GLY A 10 -12.07 12.65 14.54
CA GLY A 10 -11.93 11.59 13.55
C GLY A 10 -12.28 10.18 14.04
N ASN A 11 -12.80 10.01 15.26
CA ASN A 11 -13.17 8.69 15.76
C ASN A 11 -14.52 8.27 15.20
N ILE A 12 -14.58 7.05 14.64
CA ILE A 12 -15.81 6.49 14.07
C ILE A 12 -16.51 5.64 15.11
N THR A 13 -17.76 5.96 15.43
CA THR A 13 -18.62 5.14 16.28
C THR A 13 -19.69 4.46 15.42
N LYS A 14 -19.91 3.16 15.62
CA LYS A 14 -20.99 2.39 14.95
C LYS A 14 -22.20 2.30 15.89
N GLN A 15 -23.34 2.84 15.47
CA GLN A 15 -24.62 2.60 16.14
C GLN A 15 -25.48 1.65 15.31
N GLU A 16 -26.11 0.68 15.97
CA GLU A 16 -27.02 -0.29 15.35
C GLU A 16 -28.40 0.33 15.14
N ILE A 17 -28.91 0.31 13.90
CA ILE A 17 -30.30 0.66 13.61
C ILE A 17 -31.16 -0.55 13.93
N VAL A 18 -31.98 -0.43 14.97
CA VAL A 18 -33.04 -1.39 15.28
C VAL A 18 -34.20 -1.14 14.31
N GLU A 19 -34.25 -1.91 13.22
CA GLU A 19 -35.34 -1.85 12.22
C GLU A 19 -36.61 -2.51 12.77
N GLY A 20 -37.67 -1.71 12.94
CA GLY A 20 -39.04 -2.19 13.17
C GLY A 20 -39.63 -2.82 11.91
N GLN A 21 -40.37 -3.92 12.09
CA GLN A 21 -40.89 -4.83 11.07
C GLN A 21 -41.79 -4.16 10.00
N GLY A 22 -41.58 -4.50 8.73
CA GLY A 22 -42.48 -4.21 7.61
C GLY A 22 -42.12 -4.95 6.31
N ASN A 23 -42.85 -6.04 6.04
CA ASN A 23 -42.86 -6.91 4.84
C ASN A 23 -43.11 -6.09 3.54
N THR A 24 -42.47 -6.34 2.38
CA THR A 24 -42.96 -7.27 1.33
C THR A 24 -41.92 -7.62 0.25
N LYS A 25 -42.11 -8.83 -0.31
CA LYS A 25 -41.45 -9.50 -1.44
C LYS A 25 -41.29 -8.68 -2.74
N GLY A 26 -40.15 -8.88 -3.41
CA GLY A 26 -39.97 -8.73 -4.85
C GLY A 26 -38.53 -9.11 -5.25
N GLY A 27 -38.35 -10.23 -5.96
CA GLY A 27 -37.03 -10.74 -6.35
C GLY A 27 -36.56 -10.27 -7.72
N VAL A 28 -35.24 -10.12 -7.88
CA VAL A 28 -34.43 -10.22 -9.13
C VAL A 28 -33.02 -10.64 -8.66
N SER A 29 -32.64 -11.89 -8.83
CA SER A 29 -31.70 -12.38 -9.86
C SER A 29 -30.39 -11.58 -9.98
N GLY A 30 -29.39 -11.99 -9.20
CA GLY A 30 -28.13 -12.50 -9.74
C GLY A 30 -27.15 -11.52 -10.41
N LYS A 31 -26.09 -11.24 -9.63
CA LYS A 31 -24.69 -11.04 -10.05
C LYS A 31 -24.37 -9.79 -10.87
N ASP A 32 -24.28 -8.67 -10.15
CA ASP A 32 -23.33 -7.62 -10.52
C ASP A 32 -22.13 -7.75 -9.60
N ALA A 33 -20.96 -7.92 -10.22
CA ALA A 33 -19.67 -7.90 -9.55
C ALA A 33 -19.50 -6.56 -8.86
N GLU A 34 -19.40 -6.58 -7.53
CA GLU A 34 -19.00 -5.43 -6.74
C GLU A 34 -17.51 -5.20 -7.00
N LEU A 35 -17.23 -4.37 -8.01
CA LEU A 35 -15.96 -3.69 -8.18
C LEU A 35 -15.71 -2.92 -6.88
N GLY A 36 -14.85 -3.52 -6.07
CA GLY A 36 -14.56 -3.12 -4.70
C GLY A 36 -14.35 -1.62 -4.59
N THR A 37 -15.23 -1.01 -3.81
CA THR A 37 -15.12 0.36 -3.37
C THR A 37 -13.81 0.55 -2.61
N SER A 38 -13.13 1.65 -2.92
CA SER A 38 -11.88 2.10 -2.31
C SER A 38 -11.93 2.08 -0.78
N GLU A 39 -11.40 1.03 -0.16
CA GLU A 39 -11.01 1.03 1.25
C GLU A 39 -9.92 2.09 1.39
N ALA A 40 -10.25 3.22 2.02
CA ALA A 40 -9.23 4.07 2.61
C ALA A 40 -8.42 3.17 3.55
N SER A 41 -7.19 2.84 3.16
CA SER A 41 -6.34 1.88 3.86
C SER A 41 -6.32 2.22 5.35
N ASN A 42 -6.94 1.39 6.17
CA ASN A 42 -6.82 1.49 7.62
C ASN A 42 -5.36 1.17 7.98
N ILE A 43 -4.55 2.22 8.13
CA ILE A 43 -3.15 2.13 8.55
C ILE A 43 -3.12 1.44 9.91
N ASN A 44 -2.31 0.39 10.04
CA ASN A 44 -2.28 -0.41 11.26
C ASN A 44 -1.60 0.38 12.40
N GLN A 45 -2.40 0.83 13.37
CA GLN A 45 -1.93 1.62 14.51
C GLN A 45 -0.84 0.90 15.32
N SER A 46 -0.90 -0.42 15.46
CA SER A 46 0.11 -1.17 16.23
C SER A 46 1.51 -1.07 15.62
N TYR A 47 1.60 -0.96 14.29
CA TYR A 47 2.89 -0.77 13.61
C TYR A 47 3.42 0.65 13.84
N LEU A 48 2.55 1.66 13.89
CA LEU A 48 2.93 3.04 14.20
C LEU A 48 3.42 3.19 15.64
N ASP A 49 2.78 2.49 16.58
CA ASP A 49 3.18 2.47 17.98
C ASP A 49 4.55 1.80 18.13
N GLU A 50 4.78 0.67 17.44
CA GLU A 50 6.08 -0.02 17.42
C GLU A 50 7.18 0.85 16.78
N MET A 51 6.89 1.52 15.67
CA MET A 51 7.79 2.49 15.05
C MET A 51 8.16 3.62 16.02
N SER A 52 7.16 4.22 16.68
CA SER A 52 7.35 5.30 17.65
C SER A 52 8.17 4.86 18.86
N ALA A 53 7.87 3.68 19.40
CA ALA A 53 8.59 3.08 20.52
C ALA A 53 10.07 2.80 20.18
N ASN A 54 10.36 2.46 18.93
CA ASN A 54 11.72 2.25 18.42
C ASN A 54 12.40 3.55 17.93
N GLY A 55 11.78 4.71 18.11
CA GLY A 55 12.33 6.02 17.73
C GLY A 55 12.36 6.26 16.21
N VAL A 56 11.59 5.50 15.43
CA VAL A 56 11.42 5.74 13.99
C VAL A 56 10.59 7.01 13.79
N LYS A 57 11.16 7.97 13.06
CA LYS A 57 10.47 9.21 12.70
C LYS A 57 9.64 8.98 11.44
N PHE A 58 8.37 9.36 11.50
CA PHE A 58 7.43 9.37 10.38
C PHE A 58 6.42 10.52 10.57
N SER A 59 5.75 10.92 9.50
CA SER A 59 4.73 11.98 9.48
C SER A 59 3.35 11.36 9.31
N PRO A 60 2.51 11.27 10.36
CA PRO A 60 1.22 10.57 10.28
C PRO A 60 0.29 11.07 9.17
N ASP A 61 0.27 12.38 8.89
CA ASP A 61 -0.56 13.02 7.86
C ASP A 61 -0.07 12.78 6.41
N ARG A 62 1.17 12.30 6.29
CA ARG A 62 1.81 11.99 5.00
C ARG A 62 1.89 10.49 4.75
N LEU A 63 1.55 9.66 5.72
CA LEU A 63 1.65 8.22 5.61
C LEU A 63 0.66 7.68 4.57
N VAL A 64 1.15 6.84 3.66
CA VAL A 64 0.35 6.24 2.58
C VAL A 64 0.12 4.76 2.88
N ARG A 65 1.19 4.04 3.27
CA ARG A 65 1.14 2.62 3.64
C ARG A 65 2.18 2.32 4.72
N VAL A 66 1.90 1.31 5.52
CA VAL A 66 2.82 0.69 6.48
C VAL A 66 2.58 -0.81 6.46
N GLU A 67 3.66 -1.60 6.52
CA GLU A 67 3.57 -3.05 6.55
C GLU A 67 4.67 -3.64 7.43
N LYS A 68 4.36 -4.74 8.12
CA LYS A 68 5.35 -5.54 8.85
C LYS A 68 5.70 -6.77 8.03
N LEU A 69 6.97 -6.90 7.68
CA LEU A 69 7.49 -8.01 6.89
C LEU A 69 7.71 -9.26 7.77
N ASP A 70 7.82 -10.42 7.12
CA ASP A 70 8.03 -11.71 7.79
C ASP A 70 9.33 -11.78 8.63
N ASP A 71 10.32 -10.94 8.30
CA ASP A 71 11.56 -10.82 9.06
C ASP A 71 11.46 -9.88 10.27
N GLY A 72 10.27 -9.36 10.55
CA GLY A 72 9.96 -8.47 11.67
C GLY A 72 10.23 -7.00 11.40
N ARG A 73 10.86 -6.63 10.26
CA ARG A 73 11.05 -5.21 9.91
C ARG A 73 9.71 -4.58 9.55
N ILE A 74 9.51 -3.33 9.99
CA ILE A 74 8.40 -2.50 9.53
C ILE A 74 8.92 -1.60 8.40
N VAL A 75 8.21 -1.59 7.29
CA VAL A 75 8.45 -0.70 6.15
C VAL A 75 7.27 0.25 5.99
N PHE A 76 7.54 1.46 5.51
CA PHE A 76 6.50 2.47 5.35
C PHE A 76 6.77 3.38 4.17
N LEU A 77 5.68 3.81 3.52
CA LEU A 77 5.68 4.74 2.41
C LEU A 77 4.93 5.99 2.83
N GLU A 78 5.56 7.14 2.67
CA GLU A 78 4.92 8.44 2.79
C GLU A 78 4.73 9.08 1.41
N LYS A 79 3.91 10.13 1.35
CA LYS A 79 3.76 11.00 0.17
C LYS A 79 5.12 11.43 -0.38
N GLY A 80 6.08 11.72 0.50
CA GLY A 80 7.44 12.11 0.10
C GLY A 80 7.49 13.46 -0.61
N ASP A 81 8.49 13.66 -1.45
CA ASP A 81 8.73 14.86 -2.23
C ASP A 81 9.32 14.48 -3.61
N GLU A 82 9.97 15.41 -4.30
CA GLU A 82 10.55 15.14 -5.62
C GLU A 82 11.75 14.16 -5.58
N ASP A 83 12.39 14.03 -4.41
CA ASP A 83 13.62 13.26 -4.23
C ASP A 83 13.37 11.90 -3.55
N SER A 84 12.23 11.73 -2.87
CA SER A 84 11.91 10.47 -2.18
C SER A 84 10.41 10.21 -1.97
N GLY A 85 10.04 8.96 -1.68
CA GLY A 85 8.68 8.55 -1.37
C GLY A 85 7.77 8.45 -2.59
N LEU A 86 6.46 8.46 -2.37
CA LEU A 86 5.49 8.20 -3.45
C LEU A 86 5.56 9.23 -4.58
N GLN A 87 5.72 10.51 -4.25
CA GLN A 87 5.79 11.58 -5.25
C GLN A 87 6.98 11.38 -6.20
N HIS A 88 8.17 11.07 -5.69
CA HIS A 88 9.33 10.72 -6.50
C HIS A 88 9.07 9.52 -7.41
N ILE A 89 8.48 8.45 -6.86
CA ILE A 89 8.15 7.24 -7.62
C ILE A 89 7.20 7.53 -8.78
N ILE A 90 6.15 8.30 -8.52
CA ILE A 90 5.18 8.67 -9.55
C ILE A 90 5.85 9.57 -10.60
N LYS A 91 6.52 10.64 -10.16
CA LYS A 91 7.14 11.63 -11.04
C LYS A 91 8.12 10.99 -12.03
N GLU A 92 8.97 10.09 -11.54
CA GLU A 92 10.05 9.52 -12.35
C GLU A 92 9.67 8.21 -13.04
N HIS A 93 8.74 7.42 -12.48
CA HIS A 93 8.53 6.03 -12.91
C HIS A 93 7.07 5.62 -13.13
N ALA A 94 6.07 6.51 -12.99
CA ALA A 94 4.67 6.14 -13.22
C ALA A 94 4.43 5.53 -14.60
N GLN A 95 5.03 6.09 -15.66
CA GLN A 95 4.89 5.55 -17.01
C GLN A 95 5.49 4.14 -17.15
N GLU A 96 6.63 3.87 -16.50
CA GLU A 96 7.25 2.54 -16.52
C GLU A 96 6.36 1.50 -15.83
N PHE A 97 5.69 1.88 -14.73
CA PHE A 97 4.70 1.02 -14.07
C PHE A 97 3.45 0.83 -14.96
N ALA A 98 2.97 1.89 -15.60
CA ALA A 98 1.84 1.82 -16.52
C ALA A 98 2.10 0.88 -17.70
N ASP A 99 3.33 0.86 -18.23
CA ASP A 99 3.75 -0.07 -19.28
C ASP A 99 3.71 -1.55 -18.82
N LYS A 100 3.70 -1.80 -17.51
CA LYS A 100 3.49 -3.12 -16.88
C LYS A 100 2.03 -3.39 -16.50
N GLY A 101 1.12 -2.46 -16.79
CA GLY A 101 -0.28 -2.55 -16.45
C GLY A 101 -0.57 -2.25 -14.98
N VAL A 102 0.22 -1.37 -14.35
CA VAL A 102 0.03 -0.89 -12.97
C VAL A 102 -0.28 0.60 -13.02
N SER A 103 -1.45 1.00 -12.52
CA SER A 103 -1.82 2.40 -12.37
C SER A 103 -1.11 3.06 -11.18
N GLU A 104 -1.01 4.40 -11.17
CA GLU A 104 -0.40 5.13 -10.05
C GLU A 104 -1.03 4.80 -8.69
N ALA A 105 -2.34 4.55 -8.66
CA ALA A 105 -3.07 4.20 -7.44
C ALA A 105 -2.68 2.83 -6.88
N GLU A 106 -2.21 1.91 -7.72
CA GLU A 106 -1.82 0.54 -7.34
C GLU A 106 -0.35 0.46 -6.90
N ILE A 107 0.48 1.46 -7.24
CA ILE A 107 1.91 1.48 -6.92
C ILE A 107 2.19 1.27 -5.42
N PRO A 108 1.52 1.97 -4.47
CA PRO A 108 1.78 1.78 -3.04
C PRO A 108 1.59 0.34 -2.57
N ASP A 109 0.50 -0.31 -3.00
CA ASP A 109 0.18 -1.69 -2.59
C ASP A 109 1.12 -2.70 -3.25
N LEU A 110 1.43 -2.50 -4.53
CA LEU A 110 2.40 -3.32 -5.25
C LEU A 110 3.78 -3.31 -4.57
N ILE A 111 4.25 -2.15 -4.12
CA ILE A 111 5.53 -2.01 -3.42
C ILE A 111 5.52 -2.80 -2.11
N MET A 112 4.44 -2.69 -1.33
CA MET A 112 4.33 -3.42 -0.06
C MET A 112 4.30 -4.94 -0.28
N GLU A 113 3.53 -5.40 -1.26
CA GLU A 113 3.48 -6.82 -1.61
C GLU A 113 4.84 -7.33 -2.10
N THR A 114 5.54 -6.53 -2.93
CA THR A 114 6.86 -6.88 -3.45
C THR A 114 7.90 -7.04 -2.33
N LEU A 115 7.84 -6.19 -1.29
CA LEU A 115 8.78 -6.24 -0.16
C LEU A 115 8.58 -7.45 0.77
N LYS A 116 7.45 -8.17 0.68
CA LYS A 116 7.26 -9.46 1.36
C LYS A 116 8.15 -10.55 0.77
N GLY A 117 8.56 -10.37 -0.49
CA GLY A 117 9.52 -11.24 -1.17
C GLY A 117 10.95 -11.09 -0.65
N LYS A 118 11.83 -11.97 -1.13
CA LYS A 118 13.27 -11.88 -0.90
C LYS A 118 13.97 -11.21 -2.08
N PRO A 119 15.04 -10.44 -1.85
CA PRO A 119 15.86 -9.92 -2.94
C PRO A 119 16.44 -11.06 -3.81
N VAL A 120 16.38 -10.89 -5.13
CA VAL A 120 16.96 -11.79 -6.14
C VAL A 120 18.20 -11.23 -6.81
N GLY A 121 18.55 -9.97 -6.51
CA GLY A 121 19.69 -9.28 -7.11
C GLY A 121 19.79 -7.83 -6.62
N TYR A 122 20.73 -7.08 -7.19
CA TYR A 122 20.98 -5.69 -6.83
C TYR A 122 21.28 -4.85 -8.09
N GLN A 123 20.77 -3.62 -8.13
CA GLN A 123 21.01 -2.62 -9.19
C GLN A 123 21.98 -1.52 -8.71
N GLY A 124 22.90 -1.06 -9.55
CA GLY A 124 23.78 0.08 -9.26
C GLY A 124 25.10 -0.28 -8.57
N LYS A 125 25.78 0.71 -7.99
CA LYS A 125 27.11 0.58 -7.32
C LYS A 125 26.96 0.45 -5.79
N GLY A 126 28.03 0.03 -5.11
CA GLY A 126 28.05 -0.10 -3.65
C GLY A 126 27.21 -1.27 -3.17
N THR A 127 26.42 -1.07 -2.11
CA THR A 127 25.40 -2.07 -1.68
C THR A 127 24.31 -2.26 -2.73
N GLY A 128 24.18 -1.33 -3.68
CA GLY A 128 23.15 -1.36 -4.71
C GLY A 128 21.73 -1.27 -4.14
N ARG A 129 20.76 -1.28 -5.05
CA ARG A 129 19.34 -1.31 -4.74
C ARG A 129 18.81 -2.73 -4.89
N PRO A 130 18.27 -3.34 -3.83
CA PRO A 130 17.69 -4.67 -3.90
C PRO A 130 16.64 -4.77 -5.01
N ILE A 131 16.69 -5.87 -5.77
CA ILE A 131 15.73 -6.23 -6.81
C ILE A 131 14.90 -7.40 -6.29
N TYR A 132 13.59 -7.30 -6.43
CA TYR A 132 12.62 -8.30 -6.04
C TYR A 132 11.88 -8.82 -7.28
N GLU A 133 11.27 -9.98 -7.18
CA GLU A 133 10.38 -10.53 -8.20
C GLU A 133 8.93 -10.52 -7.69
N ILE A 134 8.01 -10.16 -8.57
CA ILE A 134 6.57 -10.10 -8.29
C ILE A 134 5.80 -10.56 -9.54
N THR A 135 4.57 -11.04 -9.40
CA THR A 135 3.71 -11.36 -10.54
C THR A 135 2.75 -10.20 -10.78
N ILE A 136 2.77 -9.62 -11.97
CA ILE A 136 1.85 -8.57 -12.41
C ILE A 136 1.14 -9.11 -13.65
N ASN A 137 -0.19 -9.17 -13.63
CA ASN A 137 -0.99 -9.64 -14.77
C ASN A 137 -0.55 -11.02 -15.33
N GLY A 138 -0.12 -11.92 -14.43
CA GLY A 138 0.37 -13.26 -14.79
C GLY A 138 1.80 -13.32 -15.34
N GLN A 139 2.48 -12.17 -15.47
CA GLN A 139 3.87 -12.08 -15.89
C GLN A 139 4.77 -11.83 -14.69
N ARG A 140 5.92 -12.51 -14.65
CA ARG A 140 6.91 -12.29 -13.61
C ARG A 140 7.75 -11.06 -13.96
N GLU A 141 7.67 -10.06 -13.11
CA GLU A 141 8.35 -8.78 -13.25
C GLU A 141 9.36 -8.59 -12.12
N ARG A 142 10.33 -7.71 -12.35
CA ARG A 142 11.27 -7.28 -11.32
C ARG A 142 11.00 -5.84 -10.94
N ILE A 143 11.11 -5.55 -9.65
CA ILE A 143 11.04 -4.19 -9.12
C ILE A 143 12.26 -4.00 -8.23
N ALA A 144 13.00 -2.93 -8.49
CA ALA A 144 14.05 -2.49 -7.60
C ALA A 144 13.42 -1.54 -6.56
N ILE A 145 13.75 -1.71 -5.28
CA ILE A 145 13.17 -0.90 -4.19
C ILE A 145 14.28 -0.45 -3.24
N THR A 146 14.31 0.85 -2.94
CA THR A 146 15.24 1.44 -1.98
C THR A 146 14.49 1.70 -0.68
N THR A 147 14.95 1.08 0.40
CA THR A 147 14.49 1.38 1.76
C THR A 147 15.62 2.02 2.57
N GLY A 148 15.31 3.08 3.31
CA GLY A 148 16.19 3.61 4.35
C GLY A 148 16.35 2.59 5.49
N SER A 149 17.38 2.78 6.32
CA SER A 149 17.66 1.88 7.46
C SER A 149 16.54 1.85 8.50
N ASN A 150 15.66 2.85 8.50
CA ASN A 150 14.48 2.95 9.35
C ASN A 150 13.22 2.30 8.76
N GLY A 151 13.30 1.70 7.56
CA GLY A 151 12.15 1.13 6.85
C GLY A 151 11.42 2.09 5.90
N TYR A 152 11.83 3.36 5.82
CA TYR A 152 11.23 4.32 4.90
C TYR A 152 11.50 3.93 3.44
N ILE A 153 10.47 3.85 2.60
CA ILE A 153 10.62 3.61 1.18
C ILE A 153 10.99 4.91 0.48
N VAL A 154 12.24 4.97 0.00
CA VAL A 154 12.80 6.13 -0.69
C VAL A 154 12.37 6.15 -2.14
N GLY A 155 12.32 4.99 -2.80
CA GLY A 155 11.87 4.90 -4.20
C GLY A 155 11.69 3.46 -4.67
N ALA A 156 10.91 3.26 -5.73
CA ALA A 156 10.69 2.00 -6.45
C ALA A 156 10.71 2.25 -7.98
N ASN A 157 11.29 1.36 -8.78
CA ASN A 157 11.08 1.35 -10.24
C ASN A 157 11.09 -0.07 -10.82
N PRO A 158 10.40 -0.31 -11.95
CA PRO A 158 10.52 -1.56 -12.69
C PRO A 158 11.98 -1.83 -13.10
N ALA A 159 12.43 -3.07 -12.93
CA ALA A 159 13.79 -3.52 -13.23
C ALA A 159 13.83 -4.57 -14.35
N GLY A 160 12.77 -4.61 -15.17
CA GLY A 160 12.60 -5.50 -16.32
C GLY A 160 11.81 -6.78 -16.01
N SER A 161 11.40 -7.49 -17.07
CA SER A 161 10.69 -8.77 -16.95
C SER A 161 11.66 -9.93 -16.77
N VAL A 162 11.22 -10.98 -16.08
CA VAL A 162 11.94 -12.25 -16.02
C VAL A 162 11.65 -13.04 -17.30
N LYS A 163 12.69 -13.51 -17.98
CA LYS A 163 12.59 -14.37 -19.17
C LYS A 163 12.33 -15.82 -18.79
#